data_AF-X1FT31-F1
#
_entry.id   AF-X1FT31-F1
#
_cell.length_a   1.000
_cell.length_b   1.000
_cell.length_c   1.000
_cell.angle_alpha   90.00
_cell.angle_beta   90.00
_cell.angle_gamma   90.00
#
_symmetry.space_group_name_H-M   'P 1'
#
loop_
_entity.id
_entity.type
_entity.pdbx_description
1 polymer ?
#
loop_
_entity_poly.entity_id
_entity_poly.type
_entity_poly.pdbx_seq_one_letter_code
_entity_poly.pdbx_strand_id
1 'polypeptide(L)'
;MAMLLRRLKDRIVQSQPGRIQCIATSATLGGGEKDFSELAKFARELFGESFDPQDVIAAIHQPMAELGTSWGKPDHSLYKEWQKIINETPPDSTVSALIKIGVKNGVPIKILEDSELQANNEYKRFLFHVLKGDSSLISLRGILEQKPQFLNKAAEKIFPNVANPQNTLVALVDLAVYSKPGKDDQSLIPARYHLFVRAIEGAYL
;
A
#
# COMPACT_ATOMS: atom_id res chain seq x y z
N MET A 1 -7.89 -26.65 14.29
CA MET A 1 -7.68 -25.55 15.27
C MET A 1 -8.68 -25.58 16.43
N ALA A 2 -9.99 -25.73 16.21
CA ALA A 2 -11.01 -25.77 17.27
C ALA A 2 -10.72 -26.75 18.44
N MET A 3 -10.21 -27.95 18.18
CA MET A 3 -9.84 -28.91 19.23
C MET A 3 -8.72 -28.42 20.17
N LEU A 4 -7.76 -27.63 19.65
CA LEU A 4 -6.68 -27.06 20.45
C LEU A 4 -7.21 -25.95 21.37
N LEU A 5 -8.07 -25.08 20.85
CA LEU A 5 -8.74 -24.04 21.64
C LEU A 5 -9.58 -24.65 22.77
N ARG A 6 -10.31 -25.74 22.50
CA ARG A 6 -11.09 -26.45 23.52
C ARG A 6 -10.21 -27.02 24.64
N ARG A 7 -9.08 -27.67 24.31
CA ARG A 7 -8.13 -28.17 25.32
C ARG A 7 -7.51 -27.06 26.16
N LEU A 8 -7.22 -25.91 25.54
CA LEU A 8 -6.71 -24.74 26.25
C LEU A 8 -7.75 -24.22 27.26
N LYS A 9 -9.00 -24.06 26.83
CA LYS A 9 -10.11 -23.62 27.69
C LYS A 9 -10.35 -24.60 28.84
N ASP A 10 -10.31 -25.90 28.56
CA ASP A 10 -10.47 -26.93 29.58
C ASP A 10 -9.41 -26.82 30.67
N ARG A 11 -8.15 -26.60 30.26
CA ARG A 11 -7.04 -26.50 31.20
C ARG A 11 -7.04 -25.22 32.05
N ILE A 12 -7.55 -24.11 31.52
CA ILE A 12 -7.50 -22.80 32.21
C ILE A 12 -8.78 -22.54 33.02
N VAL A 13 -9.95 -22.82 32.44
CA VAL A 13 -11.25 -22.47 33.02
C VAL A 13 -12.21 -23.66 33.11
N GLN A 14 -11.71 -24.90 32.97
CA GLN A 14 -12.53 -26.11 33.02
C GLN A 14 -13.72 -26.06 32.04
N SER A 15 -13.46 -25.46 30.87
CA SER A 15 -14.47 -25.29 29.81
C SER A 15 -15.71 -24.47 30.21
N GLN A 16 -15.65 -23.71 31.31
CA GLN A 16 -16.74 -22.81 31.72
C GLN A 16 -16.92 -21.65 30.72
N PRO A 17 -18.10 -21.49 30.11
CA PRO A 17 -18.39 -20.39 29.18
C PRO A 17 -18.27 -19.01 29.84
N GLY A 18 -17.94 -17.98 29.06
CA GLY A 18 -17.90 -16.59 29.50
C GLY A 18 -16.74 -16.22 30.45
N ARG A 19 -15.81 -17.15 30.71
CA ARG A 19 -14.64 -16.92 31.57
C ARG A 19 -13.43 -16.37 30.82
N ILE A 20 -13.43 -16.44 29.48
CA ILE A 20 -12.32 -16.00 28.62
C ILE A 20 -12.89 -15.12 27.51
N GLN A 21 -12.33 -13.91 27.36
CA GLN A 21 -12.61 -13.07 26.20
C GLN A 21 -11.92 -13.64 24.96
N CYS A 22 -12.69 -13.91 23.92
CA CYS A 22 -12.17 -14.38 22.64
C CYS A 22 -12.23 -13.25 21.61
N ILE A 23 -11.10 -12.99 20.94
CA ILE A 23 -10.99 -12.02 19.84
C ILE A 23 -10.33 -12.75 18.67
N ALA A 24 -10.93 -12.64 17.49
CA ALA A 24 -10.42 -13.24 16.26
C ALA A 24 -10.42 -12.21 15.13
N THR A 25 -9.41 -12.30 14.27
CA THR A 25 -9.33 -11.50 13.04
C THR A 25 -9.34 -12.46 11.85
N SER A 26 -10.08 -12.10 10.80
CA SER A 26 -10.13 -12.86 9.55
C SER A 26 -9.80 -11.92 8.39
N ALA A 27 -9.06 -12.43 7.41
CA ALA A 27 -8.68 -11.67 6.22
C ALA A 27 -9.62 -11.91 5.02
N THR A 28 -10.37 -13.02 5.02
CA THR A 28 -11.09 -13.51 3.83
C THR A 28 -12.53 -13.96 4.07
N LEU A 29 -12.98 -14.05 5.33
CA LEU A 29 -14.39 -14.36 5.60
C LEU A 29 -15.21 -13.07 5.70
N GLY A 30 -16.31 -13.01 4.94
CA GLY A 30 -17.30 -11.95 4.98
C GLY A 30 -17.27 -11.03 3.76
N GLY A 31 -18.40 -10.94 3.06
CA GLY A 31 -18.70 -10.03 1.96
C GLY A 31 -19.55 -8.82 2.39
N GLY A 32 -19.41 -8.39 3.65
CA GLY A 32 -20.13 -7.26 4.26
C GLY A 32 -21.13 -7.68 5.34
N GLU A 33 -21.96 -6.73 5.79
CA GLU A 33 -22.90 -6.89 6.91
C GLU A 33 -23.84 -8.09 6.77
N LYS A 34 -24.22 -8.43 5.54
CA LYS A 34 -25.05 -9.60 5.22
C LYS A 34 -24.48 -10.93 5.73
N ASP A 35 -23.17 -11.03 5.91
CA ASP A 35 -22.49 -12.25 6.34
C ASP A 35 -22.16 -12.26 7.84
N PHE A 36 -22.54 -11.22 8.60
CA PHE A 36 -22.22 -11.12 10.03
C PHE A 36 -22.79 -12.28 10.85
N SER A 37 -23.98 -12.75 10.49
CA SER A 37 -24.60 -13.90 11.17
C SER A 37 -23.81 -15.20 10.97
N GLU A 38 -23.35 -15.45 9.76
CA GLU A 38 -22.50 -16.62 9.45
C GLU A 38 -21.12 -16.50 10.07
N LEU A 39 -20.53 -15.30 10.09
CA LEU A 39 -19.25 -15.02 10.77
C LEU A 39 -19.35 -15.26 12.27
N ALA A 40 -20.39 -14.74 12.92
CA ALA A 40 -20.65 -14.96 14.34
C ALA A 40 -20.84 -16.44 14.63
N LYS A 41 -21.62 -17.16 13.80
CA LYS A 41 -21.79 -18.61 13.92
C LYS A 41 -20.48 -19.36 13.80
N PHE A 42 -19.65 -19.05 12.80
CA PHE A 42 -18.33 -19.66 12.64
C PHE A 42 -17.44 -19.42 13.87
N ALA A 43 -17.42 -18.21 14.42
CA ALA A 43 -16.69 -17.89 15.64
C ALA A 43 -17.22 -18.69 16.85
N ARG A 44 -18.55 -18.78 17.01
CA ARG A 44 -19.17 -19.63 18.05
C ARG A 44 -18.73 -21.08 17.95
N GLU A 45 -18.71 -21.65 16.75
CA GLU A 45 -18.29 -23.04 16.53
C GLU A 45 -16.78 -23.25 16.80
N LEU A 46 -15.95 -22.27 16.42
CA LEU A 46 -14.50 -22.30 16.60
C LEU A 46 -14.07 -22.18 18.08
N PHE A 47 -14.66 -21.25 18.83
CA PHE A 47 -14.29 -20.93 20.20
C PHE A 47 -15.16 -21.61 21.26
N GLY A 48 -16.38 -22.01 20.90
CA GLY A 48 -17.39 -22.48 21.87
C GLY A 48 -17.74 -21.40 22.89
N GLU A 49 -17.81 -20.14 22.46
CA GLU A 49 -18.21 -18.96 23.25
C GLU A 49 -19.30 -18.20 22.49
N SER A 50 -19.99 -17.27 23.17
CA SER A 50 -20.97 -16.40 22.53
C SER A 50 -20.30 -15.43 21.56
N PHE A 51 -20.81 -15.38 20.34
CA PHE A 51 -20.57 -14.33 19.37
C PHE A 51 -21.91 -14.02 18.71
N ASP A 52 -22.25 -12.75 18.65
CA ASP A 52 -23.44 -12.24 17.99
C ASP A 52 -23.07 -11.39 16.77
N PRO A 53 -23.98 -11.20 15.80
CA PRO A 53 -23.70 -10.40 14.61
C PRO A 53 -23.21 -8.97 14.93
N GLN A 54 -23.65 -8.42 16.06
CA GLN A 54 -23.25 -7.11 16.57
C GLN A 54 -21.81 -7.05 17.11
N ASP A 55 -21.19 -8.20 17.39
CA ASP A 55 -19.79 -8.30 17.83
C ASP A 55 -18.83 -8.31 16.63
N VAL A 56 -19.36 -8.37 15.40
CA VAL A 56 -18.55 -8.38 14.17
C VAL A 56 -18.17 -6.96 13.79
N ILE A 57 -16.87 -6.69 13.81
CA ILE A 57 -16.30 -5.41 13.37
C ILE A 57 -15.81 -5.58 11.92
N ALA A 58 -16.49 -4.94 10.98
CA ALA A 58 -16.06 -4.89 9.59
C ALA A 58 -15.06 -3.76 9.33
N ALA A 59 -14.18 -3.98 8.35
CA ALA A 59 -13.36 -2.91 7.81
C ALA A 59 -14.19 -2.06 6.85
N ILE A 60 -14.05 -0.74 6.93
CA ILE A 60 -14.54 0.18 5.89
C ILE A 60 -13.38 0.54 4.97
N HIS A 61 -13.64 0.57 3.67
CA HIS A 61 -12.66 1.08 2.72
C HIS A 61 -12.55 2.60 2.91
N GLN A 62 -11.37 3.07 3.32
CA GLN A 62 -11.08 4.49 3.31
C GLN A 62 -10.64 4.90 1.91
N PRO A 63 -11.28 5.92 1.30
CA PRO A 63 -10.84 6.44 0.02
C PRO A 63 -9.45 7.04 0.16
N MET A 64 -8.73 7.03 -0.94
CA MET A 64 -7.37 7.52 -1.02
C MET A 64 -7.41 9.06 -0.94
N ALA A 65 -6.66 9.68 0.00
CA ALA A 65 -6.71 11.14 0.20
C ALA A 65 -6.46 11.91 -1.10
N GLU A 66 -7.33 12.87 -1.45
CA GLU A 66 -7.21 13.62 -2.70
C GLU A 66 -5.82 14.26 -2.81
N LEU A 67 -5.15 13.94 -3.90
CA LEU A 67 -3.95 14.66 -4.31
C LEU A 67 -4.43 15.94 -4.99
N GLY A 68 -3.83 17.08 -4.60
CA GLY A 68 -4.17 18.37 -5.20
C GLY A 68 -3.98 18.39 -6.73
N THR A 69 -4.20 19.56 -7.34
CA THR A 69 -4.15 19.71 -8.80
C THR A 69 -2.83 19.19 -9.39
N SER A 70 -2.93 18.41 -10.46
CA SER A 70 -1.75 17.92 -11.17
C SER A 70 -0.97 19.07 -11.80
N TRP A 71 0.36 19.05 -11.66
CA TRP A 71 1.24 19.99 -12.35
C TRP A 71 1.63 19.52 -13.76
N GLY A 72 1.32 18.27 -14.13
CA GLY A 72 1.60 17.72 -15.46
C GLY A 72 2.22 16.32 -15.43
N LYS A 73 2.88 15.96 -16.53
CA LYS A 73 3.52 14.66 -16.73
C LYS A 73 5.00 14.89 -17.08
N PRO A 74 5.95 14.35 -16.30
CA PRO A 74 7.35 14.40 -16.68
C PRO A 74 7.65 13.37 -17.79
N ASP A 75 8.86 13.44 -18.34
CA ASP A 75 9.39 12.35 -19.16
C ASP A 75 9.49 11.06 -18.33
N HIS A 76 9.17 9.92 -18.95
CA HIS A 76 9.10 8.64 -18.25
C HIS A 76 10.47 8.15 -17.75
N SER A 77 11.58 8.64 -18.32
CA SER A 77 12.93 8.30 -17.86
C SER A 77 13.25 8.89 -16.49
N LEU A 78 12.55 9.96 -16.08
CA LEU A 78 12.68 10.60 -14.76
C LEU A 78 12.68 9.57 -13.63
N TYR A 79 11.70 8.66 -13.62
CA TYR A 79 11.50 7.75 -12.49
C TYR A 79 12.69 6.81 -12.27
N LYS A 80 13.28 6.32 -13.37
CA LYS A 80 14.47 5.46 -13.28
C LYS A 80 15.71 6.26 -12.90
N GLU A 81 15.87 7.47 -13.43
CA GLU A 81 16.98 8.34 -13.06
C GLU A 81 16.91 8.72 -11.57
N TRP A 82 15.73 9.06 -11.05
CA TRP A 82 15.53 9.36 -9.63
C TRP A 82 15.71 8.14 -8.72
N GLN A 83 15.20 6.97 -9.12
CA GLN A 83 15.42 5.72 -8.38
C GLN A 83 16.92 5.41 -8.25
N LYS A 84 17.69 5.64 -9.32
CA LYS A 84 19.15 5.48 -9.30
C LYS A 84 19.81 6.45 -8.34
N ILE A 85 19.43 7.73 -8.35
CA ILE A 85 19.98 8.76 -7.46
C ILE A 85 19.79 8.37 -5.99
N ILE A 86 18.58 7.95 -5.60
CA ILE A 86 18.27 7.58 -4.21
C ILE A 86 19.11 6.39 -3.72
N ASN A 87 19.44 5.46 -4.62
CA ASN A 87 20.22 4.28 -4.27
C ASN A 87 21.74 4.52 -4.26
N GLU A 88 22.24 5.45 -5.07
CA GLU A 88 23.68 5.63 -5.31
C GLU A 88 24.25 6.91 -4.67
N THR A 89 23.41 7.87 -4.29
CA THR A 89 23.85 9.19 -3.83
C THR A 89 23.78 9.29 -2.31
N PRO A 90 24.77 9.92 -1.65
CA PRO A 90 24.69 10.25 -0.24
C PRO A 90 23.45 11.11 0.09
N PRO A 91 22.84 10.95 1.29
CA PRO A 91 21.63 11.70 1.67
C PRO A 91 21.77 13.22 1.48
N ASP A 92 22.93 13.78 1.86
CA ASP A 92 23.18 15.23 1.87
C ASP A 92 23.20 15.87 0.47
N SER A 93 23.45 15.09 -0.59
CA SER A 93 23.47 15.56 -1.98
C SER A 93 22.33 14.99 -2.83
N THR A 94 21.41 14.24 -2.23
CA THR A 94 20.32 13.58 -2.94
C THR A 94 19.32 14.60 -3.51
N VAL A 95 18.88 15.58 -2.71
CA VAL A 95 17.86 16.57 -3.14
C VAL A 95 18.34 17.40 -4.33
N SER A 96 19.57 17.90 -4.30
CA SER A 96 20.12 18.71 -5.39
C SER A 96 20.28 17.90 -6.69
N ALA A 97 20.67 16.62 -6.60
CA ALA A 97 20.72 15.72 -7.74
C ALA A 97 19.31 15.46 -8.33
N LEU A 98 18.31 15.25 -7.45
CA LEU A 98 16.90 15.07 -7.87
C LEU A 98 16.38 16.32 -8.60
N ILE A 99 16.65 17.52 -8.10
CA ILE A 99 16.23 18.79 -8.74
C ILE A 99 16.82 18.91 -10.14
N LYS A 100 18.14 18.71 -10.28
CA LYS A 100 18.83 18.80 -11.59
C LYS A 100 18.20 17.88 -12.63
N ILE A 101 17.92 16.63 -12.23
CA ILE A 101 17.29 15.65 -13.10
C ILE A 101 15.80 15.93 -13.31
N GLY A 102 15.12 16.50 -12.32
CA GLY A 102 13.73 16.94 -12.43
C GLY A 102 13.55 17.98 -13.53
N VAL A 103 14.39 19.02 -13.53
CA VAL A 103 14.36 20.08 -14.57
C VAL A 103 14.59 19.48 -15.96
N LYS A 104 15.63 18.63 -16.10
CA LYS A 104 15.97 17.97 -17.37
C LYS A 104 14.81 17.18 -17.96
N ASN A 105 14.00 16.54 -17.12
CA ASN A 105 12.91 15.66 -17.53
C ASN A 105 11.52 16.32 -17.45
N GLY A 106 11.47 17.65 -17.41
CA GLY A 106 10.22 18.40 -17.60
C GLY A 106 9.37 18.59 -16.35
N VAL A 107 9.92 18.42 -15.15
CA VAL A 107 9.24 18.87 -13.92
C VAL A 107 9.29 20.40 -13.87
N PRO A 108 8.16 21.11 -13.65
CA PRO A 108 8.14 22.56 -13.57
C PRO A 108 9.06 23.08 -12.47
N ILE A 109 9.90 24.06 -12.79
CA ILE A 109 10.90 24.63 -11.85
C ILE A 109 10.25 25.08 -10.55
N LYS A 110 9.11 25.78 -10.64
CA LYS A 110 8.36 26.24 -9.47
C LYS A 110 7.98 25.09 -8.52
N ILE A 111 7.61 23.92 -9.06
CA ILE A 111 7.26 22.76 -8.23
C ILE A 111 8.50 22.22 -7.51
N LEU A 112 9.66 22.21 -8.18
CA LEU A 112 10.92 21.76 -7.59
C LEU A 112 11.39 22.72 -6.48
N GLU A 113 11.35 24.03 -6.72
CA GLU A 113 11.69 25.08 -5.75
C GLU A 113 10.75 25.02 -4.53
N ASP A 114 9.44 24.99 -4.76
CA ASP A 114 8.45 24.89 -3.67
C ASP A 114 8.67 23.60 -2.87
N SER A 115 9.02 22.49 -3.54
CA SER A 115 9.27 21.20 -2.88
C SER A 115 10.57 21.18 -2.09
N GLU A 116 11.62 21.85 -2.57
CA GLU A 116 12.89 22.00 -1.86
C GLU A 116 12.71 22.76 -0.55
N LEU A 117 11.97 23.88 -0.58
CA LEU A 117 11.64 24.67 0.61
C LEU A 117 10.88 23.87 1.66
N GLN A 118 10.00 22.96 1.24
CA GLN A 118 9.20 22.13 2.13
C GLN A 118 9.95 20.85 2.60
N ALA A 119 11.01 20.45 1.90
CA ALA A 119 11.70 19.20 2.15
C ALA A 119 12.52 19.20 3.45
N ASN A 120 12.99 20.37 3.91
CA ASN A 120 13.93 20.49 5.03
C ASN A 120 15.14 19.54 4.89
N ASN A 121 15.74 19.50 3.70
CA ASN A 121 16.83 18.59 3.29
C ASN A 121 16.53 17.08 3.35
N GLU A 122 15.28 16.68 3.55
CA GLU A 122 14.88 15.26 3.52
C GLU A 122 14.32 14.89 2.15
N TYR A 123 15.01 14.02 1.41
CA TYR A 123 14.61 13.64 0.05
C TYR A 123 13.23 12.97 0.01
N LYS A 124 12.81 12.24 1.05
CA LYS A 124 11.47 11.61 1.11
C LYS A 124 10.36 12.65 1.11
N ARG A 125 10.57 13.76 1.82
CA ARG A 125 9.65 14.91 1.81
C ARG A 125 9.68 15.61 0.47
N PHE A 126 10.87 15.83 -0.08
CA PHE A 126 11.01 16.39 -1.43
C PHE A 126 10.20 15.60 -2.46
N LEU A 127 10.40 14.27 -2.52
CA LEU A 127 9.66 13.39 -3.42
C LEU A 127 8.15 13.47 -3.19
N PHE A 128 7.71 13.52 -1.93
CA PHE A 128 6.29 13.70 -1.60
C PHE A 128 5.71 14.98 -2.20
N HIS A 129 6.39 16.11 -2.01
CA HIS A 129 5.90 17.41 -2.49
C HIS A 129 5.91 17.54 -4.02
N VAL A 130 6.83 16.87 -4.70
CA VAL A 130 6.83 16.84 -6.18
C VAL A 130 5.81 15.82 -6.70
N LEU A 131 5.89 14.56 -6.29
CA LEU A 131 5.12 13.47 -6.88
C LEU A 131 3.63 13.53 -6.56
N LYS A 132 3.21 14.24 -5.49
CA LYS A 132 1.78 14.45 -5.21
C LYS A 132 1.03 15.11 -6.37
N GLY A 133 1.69 15.88 -7.23
CA GLY A 133 1.07 16.50 -8.41
C GLY A 133 1.36 15.80 -9.74
N ASP A 134 2.05 14.65 -9.73
CA ASP A 134 2.37 13.90 -10.93
C ASP A 134 1.11 13.21 -11.50
N SER A 135 0.74 13.58 -12.72
CA SER A 135 -0.44 13.01 -13.41
C SER A 135 -0.38 11.49 -13.58
N SER A 136 0.81 10.89 -13.75
CA SER A 136 0.99 9.44 -13.86
C SER A 136 0.65 8.76 -12.53
N LEU A 137 1.07 9.37 -11.41
CA LEU A 137 0.79 8.87 -10.07
C LEU A 137 -0.69 9.00 -9.71
N ILE A 138 -1.28 10.17 -10.00
CA ILE A 138 -2.71 10.43 -9.77
C ILE A 138 -3.55 9.42 -10.56
N SER A 139 -3.21 9.19 -11.84
CA SER A 139 -3.89 8.21 -12.69
C SER A 139 -3.75 6.78 -12.14
N LEU A 140 -2.56 6.41 -11.67
CA LEU A 140 -2.31 5.09 -11.07
C LEU A 140 -3.16 4.89 -9.80
N ARG A 141 -3.21 5.90 -8.92
CA ARG A 141 -4.05 5.87 -7.72
C ARG A 141 -5.52 5.70 -8.05
N GLY A 142 -6.04 6.47 -9.01
CA GLY A 142 -7.44 6.36 -9.43
C GLY A 142 -7.79 4.98 -10.02
N ILE A 143 -6.85 4.32 -10.70
CA ILE A 143 -7.05 2.94 -11.20
C ILE A 143 -7.07 1.94 -10.04
N LEU A 144 -6.15 2.07 -9.07
CA LEU A 144 -6.00 1.12 -7.97
C LEU A 144 -7.10 1.27 -6.92
N GLU A 145 -7.67 2.46 -6.75
CA GLU A 145 -8.80 2.71 -5.87
C GLU A 145 -10.08 2.00 -6.33
N GLN A 146 -10.25 1.79 -7.64
CA GLN A 146 -11.40 1.07 -8.16
C GLN A 146 -11.30 -0.44 -7.94
N LYS A 147 -10.12 -1.03 -8.25
CA LYS A 147 -9.86 -2.45 -8.06
C LYS A 147 -8.37 -2.78 -8.19
N PRO A 148 -7.91 -3.88 -7.57
CA PRO A 148 -6.58 -4.43 -7.80
C PRO A 148 -6.32 -4.67 -9.30
N GLN A 149 -5.11 -4.36 -9.76
CA GLN A 149 -4.69 -4.56 -11.14
C GLN A 149 -3.45 -5.43 -11.22
N PHE A 150 -3.33 -6.15 -12.34
CA PHE A 150 -2.05 -6.75 -12.72
C PHE A 150 -1.05 -5.66 -13.14
N LEU A 151 0.21 -5.84 -12.75
CA LEU A 151 1.28 -4.88 -13.02
C LEU A 151 1.40 -4.51 -14.50
N ASN A 152 1.35 -5.51 -15.39
CA ASN A 152 1.44 -5.31 -16.83
C ASN A 152 0.30 -4.44 -17.38
N LYS A 153 -0.95 -4.71 -16.97
CA LYS A 153 -2.13 -3.96 -17.40
C LYS A 153 -2.09 -2.51 -16.90
N ALA A 154 -1.67 -2.31 -15.64
CA ALA A 154 -1.50 -0.98 -15.09
C ALA A 154 -0.39 -0.20 -15.82
N ALA A 155 0.73 -0.87 -16.09
CA ALA A 155 1.89 -0.28 -16.77
C ALA A 155 1.55 0.20 -18.19
N GLU A 156 0.89 -0.63 -18.99
CA GLU A 156 0.46 -0.29 -20.35
C GLU A 156 -0.51 0.89 -20.39
N LYS A 157 -1.37 1.01 -19.37
CA LYS A 157 -2.34 2.10 -19.28
C LYS A 157 -1.70 3.44 -18.87
N ILE A 158 -0.72 3.43 -17.98
CA ILE A 158 -0.05 4.66 -17.50
C ILE A 158 1.05 5.13 -18.47
N PHE A 159 1.76 4.19 -19.07
CA PHE A 159 2.90 4.43 -19.95
C PHE A 159 2.71 3.79 -21.34
N PRO A 160 1.71 4.25 -22.12
CA PRO A 160 1.56 3.80 -23.49
C PRO A 160 2.79 4.17 -24.32
N ASN A 161 3.22 3.30 -25.22
CA ASN A 161 4.34 3.50 -26.15
C ASN A 161 5.74 3.62 -25.50
N VAL A 162 5.91 3.20 -24.25
CA VAL A 162 7.23 3.09 -23.62
C VAL A 162 7.80 1.70 -23.85
N ALA A 163 9.07 1.59 -24.23
CA ALA A 163 9.71 0.30 -24.56
C ALA A 163 9.68 -0.74 -23.41
N ASN A 164 9.69 -0.28 -22.16
CA ASN A 164 9.57 -1.16 -20.99
C ASN A 164 8.69 -0.50 -19.92
N PRO A 165 7.36 -0.57 -20.07
CA PRO A 165 6.41 0.18 -19.25
C PRO A 165 6.35 -0.39 -17.82
N GLN A 166 6.56 -1.70 -17.65
CA GLN A 166 6.57 -2.36 -16.34
C GLN A 166 7.69 -1.81 -15.46
N ASN A 167 8.92 -1.76 -15.99
CA ASN A 167 10.06 -1.24 -15.22
C ASN A 167 9.90 0.24 -14.89
N THR A 168 9.26 1.02 -15.77
CA THR A 168 8.95 2.43 -15.50
C THR A 168 7.90 2.56 -14.39
N LEU A 169 6.85 1.74 -14.43
CA LEU A 169 5.83 1.72 -13.38
C LEU A 169 6.40 1.29 -12.03
N VAL A 170 7.26 0.27 -12.00
CA VAL A 170 7.94 -0.16 -10.77
C VAL A 170 8.78 0.98 -10.19
N ALA A 171 9.57 1.69 -11.03
CA ALA A 171 10.33 2.84 -10.56
C ALA A 171 9.44 3.96 -9.98
N LEU A 172 8.31 4.26 -10.62
CA LEU A 172 7.33 5.21 -10.09
C LEU A 172 6.76 4.75 -8.74
N VAL A 173 6.38 3.47 -8.63
CA VAL A 173 5.83 2.91 -7.39
C VAL A 173 6.86 2.95 -6.27
N ASP A 174 8.11 2.61 -6.54
CA ASP A 174 9.19 2.65 -5.55
C ASP A 174 9.39 4.08 -5.01
N LEU A 175 9.44 5.07 -5.91
CA LEU A 175 9.50 6.48 -5.51
C LEU A 175 8.29 6.91 -4.66
N ALA A 176 7.09 6.47 -5.04
CA ALA A 176 5.86 6.76 -4.31
C ALA A 176 5.82 6.10 -2.92
N VAL A 177 6.45 4.94 -2.74
CA VAL A 177 6.60 4.26 -1.44
C VAL A 177 7.55 5.03 -0.53
N TYR A 178 8.63 5.59 -1.07
CA TYR A 178 9.55 6.43 -0.29
C TYR A 178 9.00 7.81 0.04
N SER A 179 8.05 8.31 -0.75
CA SER A 179 7.46 9.65 -0.63
C SER A 179 6.57 9.78 0.61
N LYS A 180 7.08 10.43 1.66
CA LYS A 180 6.34 10.65 2.92
C LYS A 180 6.45 12.10 3.40
N PRO A 181 5.36 12.73 3.90
CA PRO A 181 5.42 14.08 4.48
C PRO A 181 6.10 14.09 5.87
N GLY A 182 6.02 12.99 6.61
CA GLY A 182 6.62 12.80 7.93
C GLY A 182 7.05 11.36 8.18
N LYS A 183 7.74 11.10 9.29
CA LYS A 183 8.24 9.74 9.61
C LYS A 183 7.11 8.73 9.82
N ASP A 184 6.02 9.18 10.44
CA ASP A 184 4.87 8.36 10.82
C ASP A 184 3.70 8.46 9.83
N ASP A 185 3.83 9.29 8.80
CA ASP A 185 2.79 9.50 7.80
C ASP A 185 2.78 8.41 6.72
N GLN A 186 1.61 8.23 6.11
CA GLN A 186 1.44 7.32 4.99
C GLN A 186 2.16 7.84 3.74
N SER A 187 2.70 6.90 2.96
CA SER A 187 3.30 7.20 1.65
C SER A 187 2.23 7.52 0.60
N LEU A 188 2.64 8.15 -0.51
CA LEU A 188 1.71 8.49 -1.59
C LEU A 188 1.01 7.26 -2.19
N ILE A 189 1.69 6.11 -2.17
CA ILE A 189 1.08 4.80 -2.40
C ILE A 189 1.58 3.85 -1.29
N PRO A 190 0.70 3.32 -0.42
CA PRO A 190 1.05 2.26 0.50
C PRO A 190 1.06 0.92 -0.26
N ALA A 191 1.93 0.79 -1.26
CA ALA A 191 1.99 -0.42 -2.08
C ALA A 191 2.55 -1.58 -1.26
N ARG A 192 1.77 -2.64 -1.11
CA ARG A 192 2.25 -3.95 -0.65
C ARG A 192 2.24 -4.89 -1.85
N TYR A 193 3.42 -5.35 -2.28
CA TYR A 193 3.51 -6.38 -3.31
C TYR A 193 3.05 -7.71 -2.70
N HIS A 194 1.94 -8.25 -3.20
CA HIS A 194 1.47 -9.58 -2.84
C HIS A 194 1.95 -10.58 -3.91
N LEU A 195 2.97 -11.38 -3.55
CA LEU A 195 3.47 -12.45 -4.41
C LEU A 195 2.65 -13.72 -4.14
N PHE A 196 1.87 -14.18 -5.12
CA PHE A 196 1.23 -15.48 -5.06
C PHE A 196 2.22 -16.56 -5.49
N VAL A 197 2.97 -17.11 -4.53
CA VAL A 197 3.81 -18.29 -4.76
C VAL A 197 2.94 -19.53 -4.56
N ARG A 198 2.71 -20.28 -5.63
CA ARG A 198 2.03 -21.58 -5.56
C ARG A 198 3.10 -22.64 -5.33
N ALA A 199 3.09 -23.29 -4.17
CA ALA A 199 3.88 -24.50 -3.98
C ALA A 199 3.33 -25.61 -4.89
N ILE A 200 4.23 -26.47 -5.39
CA ILE A 200 3.83 -27.71 -6.08
C ILE A 200 3.10 -28.56 -5.04
N GLU A 201 1.85 -28.93 -5.30
CA GLU A 201 1.13 -29.89 -4.47
C GLU A 201 1.91 -31.22 -4.46
N GLY A 202 2.35 -31.68 -3.29
CA GLY A 202 2.72 -33.09 -3.10
C GLY A 202 4.20 -33.46 -2.86
N ALA A 203 5.03 -32.62 -2.26
CA ALA A 203 6.29 -33.09 -1.67
C ALA A 203 6.12 -33.38 -0.17
N TYR A 204 5.53 -34.53 0.15
CA TYR A 204 5.73 -35.17 1.45
C TYR A 204 6.98 -36.04 1.34
N LEU A 205 8.00 -35.75 2.16
CA LEU A 205 9.04 -36.71 2.55
C LEU A 205 8.60 -37.42 3.82
#